data_AF-A0A1G2D4J8-F1
#
_entry.id   AF-A0A1G2D4J8-F1
#
_cell.length_a   1.000
_cell.length_b   1.000
_cell.length_c   1.000
_cell.angle_alpha   90.00
_cell.angle_beta   90.00
_cell.angle_gamma   90.00
#
_symmetry.space_group_name_H-M   'P 1'
#
loop_
_entity.id
_entity.type
_entity.pdbx_description
1 polymer ?
#
loop_
_entity_poly.entity_id
_entity_poly.type
_entity_poly.pdbx_seq_one_letter_code
_entity_poly.pdbx_strand_id
1 'polypeptide(L)'
;MDNQYAIVVDCRSRDLQVFAASVTEAADRGLVLRKAADLGGLGELSGGEIPQTVILLGGYAAQSSAGFAEVVRPDHFYQRFLTGAAGFGWGTGDGRRGDALRPMTNRRGEKISVTVIVGGCSLTKVGGHRNSNTATAYAAFAGLKLRAQMRGEIIALEGQSDYTTSWAFKPNQPQNGLGGEFPAEHRGDIFAPKPSSESEVPTTNDSPSEIVDGDEFVEVEEVKEV
;
A
#
# COMPACT_ATOMS: atom_id res chain seq x y z
N MET A 1 -5.13 19.64 13.19
CA MET A 1 -4.63 18.39 12.57
C MET A 1 -5.68 17.97 11.58
N ASP A 2 -5.42 18.18 10.29
CA ASP A 2 -6.36 17.79 9.25
C ASP A 2 -6.14 16.30 8.98
N ASN A 3 -7.07 15.47 9.46
CA ASN A 3 -7.07 14.06 9.10
C ASN A 3 -7.28 13.95 7.58
N GLN A 4 -6.26 13.50 6.84
CA GLN A 4 -6.49 13.13 5.44
C GLN A 4 -7.35 11.88 5.36
N TYR A 5 -8.49 12.05 4.68
CA TYR A 5 -9.41 10.99 4.33
C TYR A 5 -9.08 10.52 2.93
N ALA A 6 -8.91 9.21 2.78
CA ALA A 6 -8.82 8.55 1.49
C ALA A 6 -10.11 7.77 1.21
N ILE A 7 -10.43 7.68 -0.08
CA ILE A 7 -11.37 6.69 -0.59
C ILE A 7 -10.62 5.37 -0.72
N VAL A 8 -11.09 4.36 0.00
CA VAL A 8 -10.56 3.00 -0.05
C VAL A 8 -11.45 2.17 -0.96
N VAL A 9 -10.89 1.58 -2.00
CA VAL A 9 -11.58 0.65 -2.89
C VAL A 9 -11.10 -0.75 -2.55
N ASP A 10 -12.00 -1.60 -2.05
CA ASP A 10 -11.70 -2.98 -1.71
C ASP A 10 -12.05 -3.92 -2.86
N CYS A 11 -11.01 -4.52 -3.45
CA CYS A 11 -11.16 -5.43 -4.59
C CYS A 11 -11.05 -6.91 -4.17
N ARG A 12 -11.08 -7.23 -2.87
CA ARG A 12 -10.95 -8.59 -2.34
C ARG A 12 -12.25 -9.40 -2.33
N SER A 13 -13.38 -8.71 -2.48
CA SER A 13 -14.67 -9.30 -2.76
C SER A 13 -15.02 -9.13 -4.23
N ARG A 14 -16.01 -9.91 -4.68
CA ARG A 14 -16.65 -9.73 -5.98
C ARG A 14 -17.15 -8.30 -6.19
N ASP A 15 -17.82 -7.76 -5.18
CA ASP A 15 -18.34 -6.40 -5.23
C ASP A 15 -17.21 -5.43 -4.88
N LEU A 16 -16.97 -4.45 -5.74
CA LEU A 16 -15.96 -3.41 -5.53
C LEU A 16 -16.47 -2.42 -4.47
N GLN A 17 -16.32 -2.76 -3.20
CA GLN A 17 -16.79 -1.94 -2.09
C GLN A 17 -15.91 -0.71 -1.88
N VAL A 18 -16.54 0.38 -1.46
CA VAL A 18 -15.88 1.67 -1.24
C VAL A 18 -16.10 2.14 0.19
N PHE A 19 -15.03 2.60 0.82
CA PHE A 19 -15.05 3.16 2.17
C PHE A 19 -14.35 4.52 2.21
N ALA A 20 -14.80 5.41 3.09
CA ALA A 20 -13.96 6.52 3.54
C ALA A 20 -13.09 6.03 4.70
N ALA A 21 -11.80 6.34 4.70
CA ALA A 21 -10.90 5.98 5.79
C ALA A 21 -9.83 7.05 6.02
N SER A 22 -9.39 7.22 7.26
CA SER A 22 -8.13 7.92 7.52
C SER A 22 -6.95 6.99 7.25
N VAL A 23 -5.88 7.55 6.69
CA VAL A 23 -4.68 6.80 6.32
C VAL A 23 -3.49 7.32 7.11
N THR A 24 -2.70 6.40 7.67
CA THR A 24 -1.42 6.70 8.31
C THR A 24 -0.34 5.83 7.68
N GLU A 25 0.78 6.42 7.28
CA GLU A 25 1.95 5.68 6.83
C GLU A 25 2.79 5.26 8.04
N ALA A 26 3.04 3.96 8.16
CA ALA A 26 3.91 3.34 9.14
C ALA A 26 5.30 3.09 8.50
N ALA A 27 6.23 2.56 9.31
CA ALA A 27 7.54 2.12 8.82
C ALA A 27 7.43 1.16 7.62
N ASP A 28 8.48 1.09 6.81
CA ASP A 28 8.59 0.22 5.63
C ASP A 28 7.46 0.39 4.60
N ARG A 29 6.94 1.62 4.46
CA ARG A 29 5.82 1.97 3.55
C ARG A 29 4.53 1.20 3.87
N GLY A 30 4.38 0.74 5.11
CA GLY A 30 3.16 0.13 5.61
C GLY A 30 2.05 1.16 5.72
N LEU A 31 0.80 0.79 5.41
CA LEU A 31 -0.36 1.63 5.62
C LEU A 31 -1.21 1.11 6.76
N VAL A 32 -1.69 2.03 7.59
CA VAL A 32 -2.71 1.80 8.59
C VAL A 32 -3.98 2.54 8.17
N LEU A 33 -5.09 1.82 8.03
CA LEU A 33 -6.38 2.37 7.64
C LEU A 33 -7.36 2.36 8.82
N ARG A 34 -8.09 3.46 9.04
CA ARG A 34 -9.20 3.48 9.99
C ARG A 34 -10.48 3.85 9.25
N LYS A 35 -11.41 2.90 9.14
CA LYS A 35 -12.69 3.12 8.45
C LYS A 35 -13.46 4.23 9.16
N ALA A 36 -13.91 5.21 8.39
CA ALA A 36 -14.77 6.29 8.83
C ALA A 36 -16.21 6.08 8.39
N ALA A 37 -16.43 5.71 7.12
CA ALA A 37 -17.77 5.49 6.57
C ALA A 37 -17.79 4.41 5.48
N ASP A 38 -18.96 3.81 5.30
CA ASP A 38 -19.29 2.96 4.16
C ASP A 38 -19.91 3.81 3.05
N LEU A 39 -19.38 3.72 1.84
CA LEU A 39 -19.83 4.51 0.69
C LEU A 39 -20.50 3.66 -0.39
N GLY A 40 -20.73 2.37 -0.12
CA GLY A 40 -21.40 1.47 -1.06
C GLY A 40 -20.48 0.91 -2.14
N GLY A 41 -21.03 0.61 -3.32
CA GLY A 41 -20.28 0.08 -4.45
C GLY A 41 -19.56 1.16 -5.27
N LEU A 42 -18.46 0.79 -5.94
CA LEU A 42 -17.71 1.72 -6.81
C LEU A 42 -18.57 2.33 -7.92
N GLY A 43 -19.60 1.60 -8.38
CA GLY A 43 -20.57 2.10 -9.35
C GLY A 43 -21.52 3.19 -8.83
N GLU A 44 -21.65 3.34 -7.51
CA GLU A 44 -22.51 4.33 -6.85
C GLU A 44 -21.79 5.65 -6.60
N LEU A 45 -20.45 5.67 -6.64
CA LEU A 45 -19.69 6.91 -6.63
C LEU A 45 -20.04 7.71 -7.88
N SER A 46 -20.75 8.83 -7.70
CA SER A 46 -20.94 9.82 -8.76
C SER A 46 -19.56 10.28 -9.22
N GLY A 47 -19.29 10.15 -10.52
CA GLY A 47 -17.97 10.48 -11.10
C GLY A 47 -17.50 11.88 -10.68
N GLY A 48 -16.19 12.03 -10.49
CA GLY A 48 -15.60 13.27 -10.00
C GLY A 48 -14.14 13.10 -9.62
N GLU A 49 -13.56 14.17 -9.07
CA GLU A 49 -12.22 14.14 -8.49
C GLU A 49 -12.26 13.54 -7.09
N ILE A 50 -11.43 12.53 -6.89
CA ILE A 50 -11.23 11.86 -5.61
C ILE A 50 -9.86 12.28 -5.09
N PRO A 51 -9.74 12.94 -3.92
CA PRO A 51 -8.49 13.58 -3.48
C PRO A 51 -7.36 12.60 -3.16
N GLN A 52 -7.70 11.45 -2.54
CA GLN A 52 -6.74 10.39 -2.28
C GLN A 52 -7.43 9.05 -2.36
N THR A 53 -6.80 8.10 -3.04
CA THR A 53 -7.39 6.78 -3.30
C THR A 53 -6.42 5.68 -2.88
N VAL A 54 -6.90 4.73 -2.09
CA VAL A 54 -6.18 3.51 -1.74
C VAL A 54 -6.95 2.33 -2.31
N ILE A 55 -6.33 1.55 -3.18
CA ILE A 55 -6.96 0.38 -3.80
C ILE A 55 -6.33 -0.87 -3.17
N LEU A 56 -7.14 -1.65 -2.46
CA LEU A 56 -6.70 -2.91 -1.86
C LEU A 56 -6.64 -3.99 -2.93
N LEU A 57 -5.45 -4.56 -3.11
CA LEU A 57 -5.23 -5.61 -4.09
C LEU A 57 -5.49 -6.97 -3.45
N GLY A 58 -6.28 -7.77 -4.15
CA GLY A 58 -6.44 -9.18 -3.87
C GLY A 58 -7.53 -9.66 -4.78
N GLY A 59 -7.16 -10.11 -5.98
CA GLY A 59 -8.14 -10.48 -6.99
C GLY A 59 -9.10 -11.54 -6.45
N TYR A 60 -10.39 -11.23 -6.42
CA TYR A 60 -11.42 -12.24 -6.25
C TYR A 60 -11.57 -12.96 -7.59
N ALA A 61 -11.40 -14.27 -7.61
CA ALA A 61 -11.69 -15.08 -8.79
C ALA A 61 -12.33 -16.38 -8.35
N ALA A 62 -13.60 -16.58 -8.71
CA ALA A 62 -14.29 -17.83 -8.50
C ALA A 62 -14.50 -18.54 -9.83
N GLN A 63 -14.20 -19.84 -9.89
CA GLN A 63 -14.52 -20.68 -11.05
C GLN A 63 -16.03 -20.90 -11.06
N SER A 64 -16.77 -20.22 -11.96
CA SER A 64 -18.20 -20.35 -12.33
C SER A 64 -18.88 -18.96 -12.47
N SER A 65 -20.21 -18.92 -12.50
CA SER A 65 -21.06 -17.72 -12.46
C SER A 65 -20.91 -16.87 -11.19
N ALA A 66 -19.97 -17.18 -10.29
CA ALA A 66 -19.70 -16.38 -9.10
C ALA A 66 -18.95 -15.07 -9.41
N GLY A 67 -18.21 -15.02 -10.52
CA GLY A 67 -17.58 -13.80 -11.02
C GLY A 67 -16.15 -13.57 -10.54
N PHE A 68 -15.65 -12.37 -10.82
CA PHE A 68 -14.28 -11.94 -10.54
C PHE A 68 -14.20 -10.44 -10.27
N ALA A 69 -13.18 -10.04 -9.51
CA ALA A 69 -12.74 -8.67 -9.33
C ALA A 69 -11.23 -8.61 -9.48
N GLU A 70 -10.73 -7.67 -10.29
CA GLU A 70 -9.29 -7.48 -10.50
C GLU A 70 -8.94 -6.00 -10.57
N VAL A 71 -7.67 -5.70 -10.30
CA VAL A 71 -7.11 -4.38 -10.50
C VAL A 71 -5.93 -4.52 -11.44
N VAL A 72 -6.02 -3.87 -12.59
CA VAL A 72 -4.92 -3.77 -13.54
C VAL A 72 -4.25 -2.42 -13.32
N ARG A 73 -2.95 -2.45 -13.11
CA ARG A 73 -2.14 -1.24 -12.94
C ARG A 73 -0.83 -1.39 -13.70
N PRO A 74 -0.24 -0.28 -14.17
CA PRO A 74 1.12 -0.30 -14.71
C PRO A 74 2.17 -0.72 -13.67
N ASP A 75 3.23 -1.39 -14.12
CA ASP A 75 4.31 -1.92 -13.26
C ASP A 75 5.11 -0.83 -12.52
N HIS A 76 5.08 0.41 -13.02
CA HIS A 76 5.80 1.52 -12.41
C HIS A 76 5.16 2.02 -11.10
N PHE A 77 3.96 1.58 -10.74
CA PHE A 77 3.39 1.91 -9.43
C PHE A 77 4.07 1.09 -8.32
N TYR A 78 4.84 1.74 -7.45
CA TYR A 78 5.42 1.04 -6.30
C TYR A 78 4.35 0.40 -5.42
N GLN A 79 4.60 -0.85 -5.08
CA GLN A 79 3.76 -1.63 -4.18
C GLN A 79 3.92 -1.12 -2.76
N ARG A 80 2.80 -0.73 -2.14
CA ARG A 80 2.71 -0.51 -0.69
C ARG A 80 1.96 -1.68 -0.06
N PHE A 81 1.96 -1.74 1.27
CA PHE A 81 1.36 -2.86 2.00
C PHE A 81 0.43 -2.37 3.10
N LEU A 82 -0.77 -2.94 3.18
CA LEU A 82 -1.64 -2.76 4.32
C LEU A 82 -1.05 -3.51 5.51
N THR A 83 -0.67 -2.78 6.55
CA THR A 83 -0.04 -3.33 7.75
C THR A 83 -1.05 -3.43 8.89
N GLY A 84 -2.04 -2.54 8.94
CA GLY A 84 -3.14 -2.65 9.88
C GLY A 84 -4.42 -1.95 9.44
N ALA A 85 -5.55 -2.38 9.99
CA ALA A 85 -6.84 -1.75 9.74
C ALA A 85 -7.75 -1.79 10.97
N ALA A 86 -8.62 -0.78 11.09
CA ALA A 86 -9.65 -0.67 12.12
C ALA A 86 -11.02 -0.41 11.48
N GLY A 87 -12.09 -1.04 11.99
CA GLY A 87 -13.48 -0.78 11.56
C GLY A 87 -13.93 -1.46 10.27
N PHE A 88 -13.06 -2.19 9.56
CA PHE A 88 -13.42 -2.84 8.29
C PHE A 88 -14.05 -4.23 8.44
N GLY A 89 -14.16 -4.77 9.67
CA GLY A 89 -14.77 -6.08 9.92
C GLY A 89 -13.99 -7.28 9.34
N TRP A 90 -12.77 -7.06 8.83
CA TRP A 90 -11.90 -8.09 8.28
C TRP A 90 -11.19 -8.85 9.42
N GLY A 91 -11.41 -10.16 9.48
CA GLY A 91 -10.87 -11.01 10.55
C GLY A 91 -11.92 -11.99 11.07
N THR A 92 -12.31 -12.96 10.24
CA THR A 92 -13.20 -14.04 10.66
C THR A 92 -12.38 -15.22 11.16
N GLY A 93 -12.20 -15.24 12.47
CA GLY A 93 -11.78 -16.41 13.25
C GLY A 93 -12.36 -16.37 14.67
N ASP A 94 -12.27 -15.21 15.34
CA ASP A 94 -12.49 -15.16 16.79
C ASP A 94 -13.82 -14.54 17.26
N GLY A 95 -14.81 -14.35 16.37
CA GLY A 95 -16.11 -13.78 16.73
C GLY A 95 -16.08 -12.33 17.25
N ARG A 96 -14.89 -11.72 17.39
CA ARG A 96 -14.69 -10.34 17.81
C ARG A 96 -14.80 -9.39 16.63
N ARG A 97 -16.03 -9.07 16.21
CA ARG A 97 -16.33 -7.87 15.43
C ARG A 97 -16.00 -6.66 16.32
N GLY A 98 -15.13 -5.75 15.88
CA GLY A 98 -14.85 -4.55 16.67
C GLY A 98 -13.93 -3.55 16.00
N ASP A 99 -14.07 -2.30 16.42
CA ASP A 99 -13.37 -1.09 15.94
C ASP A 99 -11.88 -1.01 16.34
N ALA A 100 -11.32 -2.08 16.92
CA ALA A 100 -9.93 -2.10 17.33
C ALA A 100 -8.99 -2.22 16.12
N LEU A 101 -7.85 -1.52 16.18
CA LEU A 101 -6.78 -1.66 15.21
C LEU A 101 -6.19 -3.07 15.23
N ARG A 102 -6.06 -3.69 14.07
CA ARG A 102 -5.51 -5.05 13.93
C ARG A 102 -4.52 -5.14 12.79
N PRO A 103 -3.53 -6.05 12.89
CA PRO A 103 -2.67 -6.37 11.76
C PRO A 103 -3.51 -6.99 10.64
N MET A 104 -3.16 -6.66 9.40
CA MET A 104 -3.89 -7.10 8.22
C MET A 104 -3.04 -8.02 7.36
N THR A 105 -3.46 -9.27 7.26
CA THR A 105 -2.83 -10.28 6.41
C THR A 105 -3.89 -11.00 5.57
N ASN A 106 -3.46 -11.61 4.47
CA ASN A 106 -4.31 -12.52 3.71
C ASN A 106 -4.43 -13.87 4.44
N ARG A 107 -5.19 -14.82 3.87
CA ARG A 107 -5.38 -16.17 4.46
C ARG A 107 -4.08 -16.96 4.65
N ARG A 108 -2.99 -16.58 3.98
CA ARG A 108 -1.67 -17.21 4.07
C ARG A 108 -0.75 -16.49 5.07
N GLY A 109 -1.23 -15.45 5.75
CA GLY A 109 -0.41 -14.63 6.66
C GLY A 109 0.45 -13.60 5.93
N GLU A 110 0.30 -13.42 4.62
CA GLU A 110 1.10 -12.47 3.83
C GLU A 110 0.49 -11.05 3.89
N LYS A 111 1.33 -10.02 3.73
CA LYS A 111 0.89 -8.62 3.68
C LYS A 111 -0.04 -8.38 2.49
N ILE A 112 -1.13 -7.64 2.71
CA ILE A 112 -2.06 -7.28 1.63
C ILE A 112 -1.44 -6.13 0.84
N SER A 113 -1.32 -6.31 -0.47
CA SER A 113 -0.73 -5.31 -1.35
C SER A 113 -1.74 -4.22 -1.67
N VAL A 114 -1.27 -2.99 -1.85
CA VAL A 114 -2.14 -1.85 -2.17
C VAL A 114 -1.54 -0.98 -3.26
N THR A 115 -2.41 -0.30 -3.99
CA THR A 115 -2.05 0.82 -4.86
C THR A 115 -2.51 2.10 -4.20
N VAL A 116 -1.65 3.11 -4.14
CA VAL A 116 -2.02 4.44 -3.61
C VAL A 116 -1.92 5.47 -4.70
N ILE A 117 -2.98 6.24 -4.88
CA ILE A 117 -3.01 7.41 -5.74
C ILE A 117 -3.10 8.65 -4.83
N VAL A 118 -2.00 9.38 -4.77
CA VAL A 118 -1.81 10.61 -3.99
C VAL A 118 -1.92 11.79 -4.96
N GLY A 119 -2.53 12.90 -4.53
CA GLY A 119 -2.68 14.11 -5.34
C GLY A 119 -3.92 14.11 -6.25
N GLY A 120 -4.89 13.25 -5.95
CA GLY A 120 -6.16 13.20 -6.64
C GLY A 120 -6.20 12.28 -7.85
N CYS A 121 -7.38 11.74 -8.14
CA CYS A 121 -7.67 11.08 -9.40
C CYS A 121 -9.10 11.33 -9.85
N SER A 122 -9.32 11.32 -11.15
CA SER A 122 -10.66 11.23 -11.73
C SER A 122 -11.08 9.76 -11.86
N LEU A 123 -12.33 9.48 -11.49
CA LEU A 123 -12.96 8.18 -11.67
C LEU A 123 -13.86 8.22 -12.91
N THR A 124 -13.61 7.34 -13.88
CA THR A 124 -14.43 7.25 -15.09
C THR A 124 -14.84 5.82 -15.38
N LYS A 125 -16.11 5.58 -15.69
CA LYS A 125 -16.57 4.27 -16.20
C LYS A 125 -16.03 4.08 -17.61
N VAL A 126 -15.24 3.02 -17.83
CA VAL A 126 -14.45 2.87 -19.07
C VAL A 126 -15.12 1.99 -20.12
N GLY A 127 -16.27 1.43 -19.77
CA GLY A 127 -17.00 0.47 -20.57
C GLY A 127 -17.07 -0.89 -19.89
N GLY A 128 -17.72 -1.80 -20.59
CA GLY A 128 -18.08 -3.10 -20.08
C GLY A 128 -18.77 -3.91 -21.15
N HIS A 129 -19.05 -5.15 -20.84
CA HIS A 129 -19.86 -6.02 -21.67
C HIS A 129 -21.07 -6.50 -20.87
N ARG A 130 -22.16 -6.80 -21.58
CA ARG A 130 -23.41 -7.28 -20.98
C ARG A 130 -24.14 -8.20 -21.94
N ASN A 131 -23.64 -9.43 -22.07
CA ASN A 131 -24.36 -10.53 -22.70
C ASN A 131 -23.87 -11.86 -22.10
N SER A 132 -24.67 -12.93 -22.16
CA SER A 132 -24.35 -14.22 -21.52
C SER A 132 -23.24 -15.04 -22.21
N ASN A 133 -22.28 -14.40 -22.88
CA ASN A 133 -21.16 -15.07 -23.53
C ASN A 133 -19.85 -14.83 -22.75
N THR A 134 -19.36 -15.91 -22.15
CA THR A 134 -18.09 -15.94 -21.40
C THR A 134 -16.89 -15.56 -22.26
N ALA A 135 -16.85 -15.96 -23.53
CA ALA A 135 -15.75 -15.62 -24.43
C ALA A 135 -15.66 -14.10 -24.67
N THR A 136 -16.82 -13.43 -24.75
CA THR A 136 -16.87 -11.97 -24.90
C THR A 136 -16.45 -11.25 -23.61
N ALA A 137 -16.82 -11.78 -22.44
CA ALA A 137 -16.35 -11.24 -21.15
C ALA A 137 -14.82 -11.35 -21.01
N TYR A 138 -14.23 -12.49 -21.39
CA TYR A 138 -12.76 -12.67 -21.41
C TYR A 138 -12.07 -11.73 -22.41
N ALA A 139 -12.65 -11.54 -23.60
CA ALA A 139 -12.10 -10.61 -24.59
C ALA A 139 -12.16 -9.15 -24.11
N ALA A 140 -13.28 -8.73 -23.50
CA ALA A 140 -13.42 -7.40 -22.92
C ALA A 140 -12.38 -7.17 -21.82
N PHE A 141 -12.17 -8.16 -20.95
CA PHE A 141 -11.15 -8.13 -19.92
C PHE A 141 -9.72 -8.01 -20.48
N ALA A 142 -9.38 -8.79 -21.50
CA ALA A 142 -8.07 -8.68 -22.16
C ALA A 142 -7.86 -7.29 -22.80
N GLY A 143 -8.89 -6.73 -23.42
CA GLY A 143 -8.86 -5.37 -23.98
C GLY A 143 -8.67 -4.29 -22.92
N LEU A 144 -9.33 -4.43 -21.77
CA LEU A 144 -9.16 -3.53 -20.62
C LEU A 144 -7.75 -3.61 -20.04
N LYS A 145 -7.17 -4.82 -19.94
CA LYS A 145 -5.78 -5.02 -19.53
C LYS A 145 -4.80 -4.29 -20.44
N LEU A 146 -4.94 -4.50 -21.75
CA LEU A 146 -4.10 -3.84 -22.75
C LEU A 146 -4.26 -2.31 -22.67
N ARG A 147 -5.49 -1.82 -22.50
CA ARG A 147 -5.76 -0.40 -22.32
C ARG A 147 -5.04 0.18 -21.10
N ALA A 148 -5.14 -0.47 -19.94
CA ALA A 148 -4.49 -0.02 -18.71
C ALA A 148 -2.98 0.14 -18.92
N GLN A 149 -2.35 -0.84 -19.57
CA GLN A 149 -0.92 -0.82 -19.89
C GLN A 149 -0.57 0.29 -20.89
N MET A 150 -1.30 0.40 -22.00
CA MET A 150 -1.01 1.37 -23.05
C MET A 150 -1.24 2.82 -22.63
N ARG A 151 -2.24 3.07 -21.76
CA ARG A 151 -2.61 4.43 -21.31
C ARG A 151 -2.05 4.81 -19.95
N GLY A 152 -1.37 3.89 -19.26
CA GLY A 152 -0.92 4.12 -17.89
C GLY A 152 -2.07 4.29 -16.88
N GLU A 153 -3.26 3.78 -17.19
CA GLU A 153 -4.46 3.91 -16.35
C GLU A 153 -4.48 2.79 -15.29
N ILE A 154 -4.96 3.08 -14.09
CA ILE A 154 -5.31 2.05 -13.11
C ILE A 154 -6.76 1.68 -13.33
N ILE A 155 -7.06 0.42 -13.65
CA ILE A 155 -8.42 -0.03 -13.94
C ILE A 155 -8.84 -1.06 -12.89
N ALA A 156 -9.86 -0.73 -12.12
CA ALA A 156 -10.58 -1.71 -11.31
C ALA A 156 -11.72 -2.28 -12.15
N LEU A 157 -11.84 -3.60 -12.14
CA LEU A 157 -12.82 -4.31 -12.93
C LEU A 157 -13.51 -5.37 -12.09
N GLU A 158 -14.78 -5.56 -12.39
CA GLU A 158 -15.59 -6.66 -11.87
C GLU A 158 -16.29 -7.35 -13.04
N GLY A 159 -16.62 -8.62 -12.90
CA GLY A 159 -17.37 -9.31 -13.93
C GLY A 159 -17.88 -10.67 -13.53
N GLN A 160 -18.72 -11.21 -14.40
CA GLN A 160 -19.33 -12.53 -14.34
C GLN A 160 -19.44 -13.07 -15.78
N SER A 161 -19.96 -14.28 -15.96
CA SER A 161 -20.21 -14.89 -17.26
C SER A 161 -21.06 -14.03 -18.21
N ASP A 162 -21.88 -13.14 -17.67
CA ASP A 162 -22.90 -12.37 -18.37
C ASP A 162 -22.63 -10.85 -18.40
N TYR A 163 -21.64 -10.37 -17.65
CA TYR A 163 -21.25 -8.97 -17.69
C TYR A 163 -19.80 -8.74 -17.28
N THR A 164 -19.25 -7.62 -17.71
CA THR A 164 -18.02 -7.02 -17.16
C THR A 164 -18.25 -5.54 -17.00
N THR A 165 -17.85 -4.97 -15.87
CA THR A 165 -17.90 -3.54 -15.61
C THR A 165 -16.51 -3.08 -15.18
N SER A 166 -16.11 -1.89 -15.63
CA SER A 166 -14.78 -1.36 -15.32
C SER A 166 -14.80 0.14 -15.04
N TRP A 167 -13.89 0.54 -14.17
CA TRP A 167 -13.65 1.91 -13.77
C TRP A 167 -12.16 2.23 -13.85
N ALA A 168 -11.82 3.31 -14.53
CA ALA A 168 -10.47 3.82 -14.64
C ALA A 168 -10.27 4.93 -13.61
N PHE A 169 -9.20 4.80 -12.84
CA PHE A 169 -8.64 5.86 -12.04
C PHE A 169 -7.54 6.52 -12.87
N LYS A 170 -7.76 7.77 -13.21
CA LYS A 170 -6.76 8.60 -13.90
C LYS A 170 -6.19 9.60 -12.89
N PRO A 171 -4.93 9.43 -12.45
CA PRO A 171 -4.28 10.38 -11.56
C PRO A 171 -4.32 11.80 -12.14
N ASN A 172 -4.62 12.80 -11.30
CA ASN A 172 -4.63 14.20 -11.71
C ASN A 172 -3.22 14.71 -12.02
N GLN A 173 -2.22 14.15 -11.34
CA GLN A 173 -0.81 14.36 -11.60
C GLN A 173 -0.18 13.04 -12.03
N PRO A 174 0.58 13.00 -13.13
CA PRO A 174 1.34 11.81 -13.50
C PRO A 174 2.37 11.53 -12.41
N GLN A 175 2.17 10.47 -11.63
CA GLN A 175 3.14 10.05 -10.63
C GLN A 175 4.35 9.45 -11.37
N ASN A 176 5.55 9.97 -11.13
CA ASN A 176 6.81 9.49 -11.72
C ASN A 176 7.26 8.14 -11.10
N GLY A 177 6.39 7.16 -11.08
CA GLY A 177 6.62 5.82 -10.54
C GLY A 177 6.80 5.78 -9.03
N LEU A 178 7.37 6.80 -8.38
CA LEU A 178 7.76 6.87 -6.96
C LEU A 178 6.63 6.69 -5.94
N GLY A 179 5.36 6.74 -6.37
CA GLY A 179 4.25 7.00 -5.47
C GLY A 179 4.41 8.41 -4.91
N GLY A 180 3.38 9.24 -4.96
CA GLY A 180 3.46 10.54 -4.28
C GLY A 180 3.90 10.33 -2.83
N GLU A 181 4.84 11.15 -2.34
CA GLU A 181 5.13 11.12 -0.91
C GLU A 181 3.84 11.51 -0.18
N PHE A 182 3.50 10.78 0.88
CA PHE A 182 2.44 11.23 1.76
C PHE A 182 2.83 12.60 2.33
N PRO A 183 1.86 13.49 2.60
CA PRO A 183 2.16 14.71 3.33
C PRO A 183 2.87 14.41 4.63
N ALA A 184 3.72 15.34 5.06
CA ALA A 184 4.64 15.15 6.18
C ALA A 184 3.90 14.60 7.41
N GLU A 185 2.70 15.11 7.70
CA GLU A 185 1.87 14.79 8.86
C GLU A 185 1.44 13.32 8.96
N HIS A 186 1.59 12.54 7.87
CA HIS A 186 1.17 11.15 7.80
C HIS A 186 2.34 10.17 7.74
N ARG A 187 3.58 10.68 7.67
CA ARG A 187 4.79 9.86 7.58
C ARG A 187 5.19 9.34 8.96
N GLY A 188 5.64 8.09 9.01
CA GLY A 188 6.00 7.42 10.26
C GLY A 188 7.20 8.03 10.99
N ASP A 189 8.05 8.80 10.30
CA ASP A 189 9.22 9.50 10.84
C ASP A 189 8.85 10.69 11.75
N ILE A 190 7.66 11.27 11.60
CA ILE A 190 7.15 12.31 12.52
C ILE A 190 6.70 11.72 13.86
N PHE A 191 6.18 10.49 13.84
CA PHE A 191 5.68 9.80 15.04
C PHE A 191 6.71 8.86 15.66
N ALA A 192 7.83 8.60 14.99
CA ALA A 192 8.95 7.90 15.59
C ALA A 192 9.53 8.76 16.72
N PRO A 193 9.84 8.19 17.90
CA PRO A 193 10.60 8.92 18.90
C PRO A 193 11.89 9.40 18.24
N LYS A 194 12.16 10.71 18.33
CA LYS A 194 13.42 11.28 17.83
C LYS A 194 14.54 10.36 18.31
N PRO A 195 15.43 9.89 17.43
CA PRO A 195 16.62 9.19 17.89
C PRO A 195 17.30 10.13 18.89
N SER A 196 17.53 9.63 20.11
CA SER A 196 18.13 10.39 21.19
C SER A 196 19.56 10.75 20.81
N SER A 197 19.73 11.85 20.08
CA SER A 197 21.04 12.44 19.79
C SER A 197 21.43 13.34 20.95
N GLU A 198 21.60 12.75 22.13
CA GLU A 198 22.42 13.30 23.21
C GLU A 198 23.26 12.17 23.78
N SER A 199 24.41 12.00 23.16
CA SER A 199 25.62 11.55 23.84
C SER A 199 26.71 12.46 23.31
N GLU A 200 26.65 13.74 23.67
CA GLU A 200 27.86 14.56 23.69
C GLU A 200 28.81 13.88 24.68
N VAL A 201 29.68 13.03 24.15
CA VAL A 201 30.88 12.61 24.87
C VAL A 201 31.73 13.88 24.97
N PRO A 202 32.00 14.41 26.18
CA PRO A 202 32.90 15.54 26.29
C PRO A 202 34.30 15.05 25.92
N THR A 203 34.78 15.44 24.74
CA THR A 203 36.18 15.27 24.34
C THR A 203 37.02 16.26 25.14
N THR A 204 37.50 15.84 26.30
CA THR A 204 38.63 16.48 26.97
C THR A 204 39.90 16.20 26.17
N ASN A 205 40.17 17.03 25.16
CA ASN A 205 41.50 17.15 24.58
C ASN A 205 42.31 18.12 25.44
N ASP A 206 42.87 17.62 26.54
CA ASP A 206 44.05 18.20 27.16
C ASP A 206 45.24 17.36 26.72
N SER A 207 46.05 17.89 25.80
CA SER A 207 47.36 17.35 25.48
C SER A 207 48.42 18.30 26.04
N PRO A 208 49.34 17.84 26.88
CA PRO A 208 50.67 18.39 26.95
C PRO A 208 51.64 17.61 26.05
N SER A 209 52.25 18.38 25.16
CA SER A 209 53.55 18.29 24.49
C SER A 209 54.59 17.23 24.92
N GLU A 210 55.34 16.80 23.89
CA GLU A 210 56.80 16.51 23.82
C GLU A 210 57.36 15.10 24.15
N ILE A 211 57.66 14.36 23.06
CA ILE A 211 58.90 13.64 22.67
C ILE A 211 59.93 13.29 23.78
N VAL A 212 60.30 12.01 23.92
CA VAL A 212 61.71 11.51 24.02
C VAL A 212 61.82 10.05 23.54
N ASP A 213 62.89 9.78 22.79
CA ASP A 213 63.48 8.52 22.29
C ASP A 213 63.48 7.29 23.20
N GLY A 214 63.57 6.11 22.57
CA GLY A 214 64.18 4.93 23.19
C GLY A 214 63.81 3.59 22.55
N ASP A 215 64.62 3.14 21.60
CA ASP A 215 64.72 1.74 21.17
C ASP A 215 64.87 0.81 22.39
N GLU A 216 64.08 -0.27 22.45
CA GLU A 216 64.60 -1.57 22.92
C GLU A 216 63.68 -2.73 22.52
N PHE A 217 64.26 -3.66 21.78
CA PHE A 217 63.74 -4.98 21.47
C PHE A 217 63.83 -5.88 22.72
N VAL A 218 62.83 -6.72 22.96
CA VAL A 218 63.00 -7.94 23.75
C VAL A 218 62.27 -9.09 23.07
N GLU A 219 63.05 -9.97 22.41
CA GLU A 219 62.68 -11.36 22.17
C GLU A 219 62.75 -12.13 23.49
N VAL A 220 61.77 -13.00 23.76
CA VAL A 220 62.00 -14.18 24.60
C VAL A 220 61.33 -15.38 23.94
N GLU A 221 62.17 -16.32 23.51
CA GLU A 221 61.85 -17.65 23.00
C GLU A 221 61.34 -18.60 24.09
N GLU A 222 60.54 -19.56 23.61
CA GLU A 222 60.33 -20.97 24.02
C GLU A 222 60.27 -21.36 25.50
N VAL A 223 59.16 -22.06 25.85
CA VAL A 223 59.25 -23.28 26.65
C VAL A 223 58.44 -24.39 25.98
N LYS A 224 59.15 -25.48 25.64
CA LYS A 224 58.64 -26.76 25.10
C LYS A 224 57.98 -27.65 26.17
N GLU A 225 56.99 -28.39 25.68
CA GLU A 225 56.60 -29.78 25.96
C GLU A 225 56.71 -30.38 27.38
N VAL A 226 55.59 -30.98 27.82
CA VAL A 226 55.48 -32.45 27.98
C VAL A 226 54.15 -32.91 27.37
#